data_AF-A0A496VCK0-F1
#
_entry.id   AF-A0A496VCK0-F1
#
_cell.length_a   1.000
_cell.length_b   1.000
_cell.length_c   1.000
_cell.angle_alpha   90.00
_cell.angle_beta   90.00
_cell.angle_gamma   90.00
#
_symmetry.space_group_name_H-M   'P 1'
#
loop_
_entity.id
_entity.type
_entity.pdbx_description
1 polymer ?
#
loop_
_entity_poly.entity_id
_entity_poly.type
_entity_poly.pdbx_seq_one_letter_code
_entity_poly.pdbx_strand_id
1 'polypeptide(L)'
;MSELLEYKHDNANDMPSINHSYLQTQIVLALAQNKGFTPFVELSLDASQIDLSQFGLKAKDELVPDVCLYKGIHKFNPLGDASKRKDMPLLAIEVLSPTQGTDEILAKFKAYFALGIQSCWLIIPATEVIAIYSTQAFESFGSKDTEIVDKMLDIRLSTQQIWGS
;
A
#
# COMPACT_ATOMS: atom_id res chain seq x y z
N MET A 1 30.52 15.88 -28.28
CA MET A 1 29.06 15.64 -28.27
C MET A 1 28.78 14.77 -27.06
N SER A 2 28.35 15.41 -25.98
CA SER A 2 28.00 14.73 -24.74
C SER A 2 26.72 13.94 -24.95
N GLU A 3 26.80 12.62 -24.90
CA GLU A 3 25.67 11.77 -24.53
C GLU A 3 25.25 12.15 -23.12
N LEU A 4 24.45 13.21 -23.01
CA LEU A 4 23.50 13.34 -21.93
C LEU A 4 22.53 12.18 -22.12
N LEU A 5 22.83 11.07 -21.45
CA LEU A 5 21.84 10.05 -21.11
C LEU A 5 20.61 10.80 -20.60
N GLU A 6 19.59 10.86 -21.44
CA GLU A 6 18.24 11.21 -21.04
C GLU A 6 17.83 10.18 -19.98
N TYR A 7 18.13 10.50 -18.72
CA TYR A 7 17.47 9.91 -17.58
C TYR A 7 15.98 10.15 -17.82
N LYS A 8 15.29 9.06 -18.16
CA LYS A 8 13.85 9.04 -18.32
C LYS A 8 13.25 9.66 -17.06
N HIS A 9 12.35 10.61 -17.27
CA HIS A 9 11.52 11.24 -16.25
C HIS A 9 10.96 10.17 -15.29
N ASP A 10 11.58 10.00 -14.13
CA ASP A 10 10.85 9.61 -12.94
C ASP A 10 9.91 10.78 -12.62
N ASN A 11 8.63 10.48 -12.41
CA ASN A 11 7.62 11.51 -12.17
C ASN A 11 8.11 12.42 -11.03
N ALA A 12 8.41 13.68 -11.33
CA ALA A 12 8.72 14.70 -10.33
C ALA A 12 7.55 14.96 -9.33
N ASN A 13 6.48 14.17 -9.41
CA ASN A 13 5.30 14.16 -8.56
C ASN A 13 5.33 13.12 -7.42
N ASP A 14 6.34 12.23 -7.39
CA ASP A 14 6.39 11.03 -6.51
C ASP A 14 7.31 11.17 -5.27
N MET A 15 7.71 12.37 -4.85
CA MET A 15 8.48 12.47 -3.60
C MET A 15 7.56 12.31 -2.38
N PRO A 16 7.77 11.29 -1.53
CA PRO A 16 6.95 11.11 -0.35
C PRO A 16 7.14 12.28 0.61
N SER A 17 6.03 12.90 1.00
CA SER A 17 6.03 14.01 1.97
C SER A 17 6.38 13.53 3.39
N ILE A 18 6.72 14.46 4.29
CA ILE A 18 7.00 14.14 5.71
C ILE A 18 5.86 13.32 6.33
N ASN A 19 4.61 13.71 6.08
CA ASN A 19 3.44 13.01 6.62
C ASN A 19 3.28 11.62 5.99
N HIS A 20 3.56 11.47 4.69
CA HIS A 20 3.53 10.17 4.03
C HIS A 20 4.54 9.20 4.67
N SER A 21 5.80 9.63 4.77
CA SER A 21 6.86 8.82 5.37
C SER A 21 6.60 8.48 6.85
N TYR A 22 6.10 9.46 7.62
CA TYR A 22 5.71 9.23 9.02
C TYR A 22 4.63 8.17 9.14
N LEU A 23 3.55 8.29 8.37
CA LEU A 23 2.41 7.36 8.44
C LEU A 23 2.79 5.97 7.95
N GLN A 24 3.52 5.86 6.84
CA GLN A 24 4.05 4.58 6.36
C GLN A 24 4.85 3.87 7.46
N THR A 25 5.73 4.61 8.16
CA THR A 25 6.52 4.08 9.27
C THR A 25 5.63 3.59 10.43
N GLN A 26 4.68 4.42 10.88
CA GLN A 26 3.80 4.05 11.99
C GLN A 26 2.93 2.83 11.66
N ILE A 27 2.40 2.76 10.45
CA ILE A 27 1.60 1.64 9.95
C ILE A 27 2.42 0.34 9.97
N VAL A 28 3.65 0.38 9.45
CA VAL A 28 4.54 -0.79 9.47
C VAL A 28 4.83 -1.24 10.90
N LEU A 29 5.16 -0.31 11.80
CA LEU A 29 5.44 -0.62 13.20
C LEU A 29 4.21 -1.22 13.90
N ALA A 30 3.02 -0.71 13.64
CA ALA A 30 1.78 -1.21 14.21
C ALA A 30 1.45 -2.62 13.68
N LEU A 31 1.56 -2.85 12.37
CA LEU A 31 1.31 -4.15 11.74
C LEU A 31 2.33 -5.21 12.15
N ALA A 32 3.61 -4.84 12.31
CA ALA A 32 4.68 -5.75 12.70
C ALA A 32 4.52 -6.32 14.12
N GLN A 33 3.67 -5.72 14.97
CA GLN A 33 3.35 -6.29 16.29
C GLN A 33 2.60 -7.61 16.19
N ASN A 34 1.89 -7.84 15.07
CA ASN A 34 1.19 -9.08 14.84
C ASN A 34 2.16 -10.14 14.26
N LYS A 35 2.66 -11.01 15.13
CA LYS A 35 3.65 -12.07 14.79
C LYS A 35 3.20 -13.06 13.71
N GLY A 36 1.91 -13.07 13.36
CA GLY A 36 1.36 -13.88 12.28
C GLY A 36 1.56 -13.30 10.89
N PHE A 37 2.12 -12.09 10.76
CA PHE A 37 2.26 -11.39 9.49
C PHE A 37 3.66 -10.79 9.30
N THR A 38 3.97 -10.46 8.04
CA THR A 38 5.15 -9.69 7.67
C THR A 38 4.73 -8.49 6.80
N PRO A 39 4.93 -7.25 7.28
CA PRO A 39 4.77 -6.07 6.44
C PRO A 39 5.99 -5.85 5.54
N PHE A 40 5.76 -5.34 4.34
CA PHE A 40 6.79 -4.85 3.41
C PHE A 40 6.43 -3.43 2.98
N VAL A 41 7.45 -2.62 2.73
CA VAL A 41 7.32 -1.27 2.15
C VAL A 41 7.78 -1.30 0.71
N GLU A 42 7.11 -0.55 -0.16
CA GLU A 42 7.50 -0.33 -1.57
C GLU A 42 7.85 -1.63 -2.33
N LEU A 43 7.11 -2.71 -2.07
CA LEU A 43 7.40 -4.01 -2.66
C LEU A 43 6.74 -4.15 -4.03
N SER A 44 7.55 -4.36 -5.07
CA SER A 44 7.08 -4.66 -6.42
C SER A 44 6.28 -5.96 -6.50
N LEU A 45 5.00 -5.84 -6.86
CA LEU A 45 4.10 -6.96 -7.12
C LEU A 45 4.05 -7.28 -8.62
N ASP A 46 4.22 -8.54 -9.00
CA ASP A 46 4.06 -9.02 -10.37
C ASP A 46 2.57 -9.04 -10.73
N ALA A 47 2.16 -8.08 -11.57
CA ALA A 47 0.79 -7.91 -12.02
C ALA A 47 0.57 -8.38 -13.48
N SER A 48 1.53 -9.14 -14.05
CA SER A 48 1.49 -9.61 -15.45
C SER A 48 0.32 -10.54 -15.80
N GLN A 49 -0.40 -11.06 -14.80
CA GLN A 49 -1.56 -11.93 -14.92
C GLN A 49 -2.87 -11.19 -15.24
N ILE A 50 -2.88 -9.86 -15.18
CA ILE A 50 -4.05 -9.02 -15.53
C ILE A 50 -3.63 -7.87 -16.45
N ASP A 51 -4.57 -7.37 -17.25
CA ASP A 51 -4.37 -6.13 -18.02
C ASP A 51 -4.66 -4.93 -17.12
N LEU A 52 -3.62 -4.18 -16.72
CA LEU A 52 -3.79 -3.00 -15.85
C LEU A 52 -4.46 -1.82 -16.56
N SER A 53 -4.41 -1.77 -17.89
CA SER A 53 -4.99 -0.67 -18.67
C SER A 53 -6.52 -0.63 -18.57
N GLN A 54 -7.17 -1.77 -18.30
CA GLN A 54 -8.61 -1.86 -18.07
C GLN A 54 -9.07 -1.07 -16.83
N PHE A 55 -8.15 -0.79 -15.90
CA PHE A 55 -8.40 0.02 -14.70
C PHE A 55 -7.98 1.49 -14.88
N GLY A 56 -7.48 1.87 -16.06
CA GLY A 56 -6.95 3.21 -16.33
C GLY A 56 -5.54 3.44 -15.79
N LEU A 57 -4.84 2.38 -15.38
CA LEU A 57 -3.48 2.46 -14.87
C LEU A 57 -2.47 2.45 -16.03
N LYS A 58 -1.44 3.32 -15.94
CA LYS A 58 -0.36 3.39 -16.94
C LYS A 58 0.69 2.29 -16.76
N ALA A 59 0.80 1.74 -15.55
CA ALA A 59 1.69 0.63 -15.25
C ALA A 59 1.31 -0.59 -16.09
N LYS A 60 2.30 -1.39 -16.51
CA LYS A 60 2.06 -2.51 -17.43
C LYS A 60 1.85 -3.83 -16.68
N ASP A 61 2.81 -4.20 -15.84
CA ASP A 61 2.92 -5.53 -15.24
C ASP A 61 3.44 -5.46 -13.79
N GLU A 62 3.34 -4.28 -13.17
CA GLU A 62 3.86 -4.00 -11.85
C GLU A 62 2.92 -3.07 -11.10
N LEU A 63 2.73 -3.36 -9.81
CA LEU A 63 2.12 -2.44 -8.87
C LEU A 63 3.01 -2.39 -7.62
N VAL A 64 3.19 -1.18 -7.09
CA VAL A 64 3.97 -0.94 -5.87
C VAL A 64 3.03 -0.26 -4.87
N PRO A 65 2.54 -0.97 -3.84
CA PRO A 65 1.86 -0.36 -2.71
C PRO A 65 2.88 0.25 -1.74
N ASP A 66 2.50 1.34 -1.07
CA ASP A 66 3.33 1.96 -0.04
C ASP A 66 3.64 0.96 1.09
N VAL A 67 2.63 0.18 1.50
CA VAL A 67 2.78 -0.94 2.44
C VAL A 67 1.94 -2.11 1.98
N CYS A 68 2.46 -3.33 2.11
CA CYS A 68 1.66 -4.55 1.95
C CYS A 68 1.93 -5.56 3.06
N LEU A 69 0.95 -6.43 3.33
CA LEU A 69 1.02 -7.40 4.42
C LEU A 69 0.86 -8.83 3.89
N TYR A 70 1.83 -9.68 4.22
CA TYR A 70 1.78 -11.12 3.94
C TYR A 70 1.53 -11.93 5.20
N LYS A 71 0.84 -13.06 5.05
CA LYS A 71 0.70 -14.05 6.13
C LYS A 71 2.02 -14.78 6.37
N GLY A 72 2.30 -15.03 7.65
CA GLY A 72 3.49 -15.73 8.11
C GLY A 72 4.70 -14.82 8.25
N ILE A 73 5.82 -15.44 8.67
CA ILE A 73 7.11 -14.78 8.87
C ILE A 73 7.94 -14.99 7.61
N HIS A 74 8.32 -13.90 6.94
CA HIS A 74 9.30 -13.95 5.86
C HIS A 74 10.70 -14.17 6.43
N LYS A 75 11.45 -15.09 5.82
CA LYS A 75 12.85 -15.33 6.18
C LYS A 75 13.73 -14.60 5.18
N PHE A 76 14.59 -13.71 5.70
CA PHE A 76 15.59 -13.03 4.90
C PHE A 76 16.46 -14.02 4.12
N ASN A 77 16.64 -13.78 2.83
CA ASN A 77 17.45 -14.62 1.94
C ASN A 77 18.49 -13.76 1.21
N PRO A 78 19.76 -13.74 1.67
CA PRO A 78 20.79 -12.90 1.04
C PRO A 78 21.23 -13.38 -0.35
N LEU A 79 20.89 -14.61 -0.77
CA LEU A 79 21.36 -15.22 -2.01
C LEU A 79 20.29 -15.30 -3.10
N GLY A 80 19.05 -14.95 -2.78
CA GLY A 80 17.94 -14.98 -3.72
C GLY A 80 17.03 -13.79 -3.46
N ASP A 81 17.25 -12.75 -4.25
CA ASP A 81 16.41 -11.56 -4.30
C ASP A 81 15.68 -11.53 -5.64
N ALA A 82 14.35 -11.43 -5.59
CA ALA A 82 13.51 -11.40 -6.78
C ALA A 82 13.02 -9.97 -6.98
N SER A 83 13.16 -9.44 -8.19
CA SER A 83 12.77 -8.05 -8.50
C SER A 83 11.27 -7.79 -8.38
N LYS A 84 10.43 -8.83 -8.50
CA LYS A 84 8.97 -8.77 -8.32
C LYS A 84 8.47 -10.00 -7.57
N ARG A 85 7.49 -9.79 -6.69
CA ARG A 85 6.85 -10.87 -5.94
C ARG A 85 5.60 -11.37 -6.66
N LYS A 86 5.49 -12.69 -6.82
CA LYS A 86 4.41 -13.35 -7.58
C LYS A 86 3.22 -13.76 -6.73
N ASP A 87 3.46 -14.15 -5.48
CA ASP A 87 2.37 -14.34 -4.52
C ASP A 87 1.84 -12.98 -4.08
N MET A 88 0.52 -12.82 -4.02
CA MET A 88 -0.11 -11.55 -3.67
C MET A 88 -0.23 -11.38 -2.15
N PRO A 89 -0.11 -10.14 -1.64
CA PRO A 89 -0.34 -9.88 -0.23
C PRO A 89 -1.81 -10.06 0.14
N LEU A 90 -2.10 -10.17 1.43
CA LEU A 90 -3.47 -10.14 1.93
C LEU A 90 -4.04 -8.72 1.95
N LEU A 91 -3.17 -7.74 2.24
CA LEU A 91 -3.49 -6.33 2.38
C LEU A 91 -2.51 -5.48 1.55
N ALA A 92 -3.05 -4.48 0.85
CA ALA A 92 -2.29 -3.39 0.27
C ALA A 92 -2.75 -2.05 0.89
N ILE A 93 -1.83 -1.14 1.15
CA ILE A 93 -2.09 0.15 1.79
C ILE A 93 -1.47 1.23 0.91
N GLU A 94 -2.22 2.30 0.72
CA GLU A 94 -1.82 3.49 -0.01
C GLU A 94 -2.05 4.71 0.89
N VAL A 95 -1.03 5.56 1.00
CA VAL A 95 -1.06 6.81 1.73
C VAL A 95 -1.16 7.93 0.71
N LEU A 96 -2.28 8.66 0.76
CA LEU A 96 -2.53 9.74 -0.18
C LEU A 96 -1.46 10.83 -0.04
N SER A 97 -0.66 11.01 -1.09
CA SER A 97 0.27 12.12 -1.18
C SER A 97 -0.47 13.42 -1.60
N PRO A 98 0.09 14.61 -1.31
CA PRO A 98 -0.55 15.88 -1.68
C PRO A 98 -0.81 16.07 -3.18
N THR A 99 -0.05 15.38 -4.04
CA THR A 99 -0.09 15.50 -5.50
C THR A 99 -0.95 14.41 -6.17
N GLN A 100 -1.33 13.37 -5.42
CA GLN A 100 -2.05 12.21 -5.94
C GLN A 100 -3.56 12.37 -5.79
N GLY A 101 -4.31 11.97 -6.80
CA GLY A 101 -5.77 11.96 -6.77
C GLY A 101 -6.31 10.66 -6.14
N THR A 102 -7.44 10.75 -5.43
CA THR A 102 -8.13 9.57 -4.89
C THR A 102 -8.52 8.56 -5.98
N ASP A 103 -8.90 9.04 -7.17
CA ASP A 103 -9.29 8.19 -8.30
C ASP A 103 -8.16 7.26 -8.77
N GLU A 104 -6.91 7.72 -8.70
CA GLU A 104 -5.74 6.91 -9.05
C GLU A 104 -5.54 5.76 -8.06
N ILE A 105 -5.70 6.04 -6.76
CA ILE A 105 -5.63 4.99 -5.74
C ILE A 105 -6.79 4.00 -5.88
N LEU A 106 -8.00 4.48 -6.13
CA LEU A 106 -9.16 3.62 -6.34
C LEU A 106 -8.99 2.74 -7.61
N ALA A 107 -8.29 3.22 -8.64
CA ALA A 107 -7.90 2.41 -9.78
C ALA A 107 -6.91 1.30 -9.37
N LYS A 108 -5.89 1.62 -8.55
CA LYS A 108 -4.98 0.60 -7.96
C LYS A 108 -5.76 -0.44 -7.15
N PHE A 109 -6.74 -0.02 -6.34
CA PHE A 109 -7.55 -0.95 -5.54
C PHE A 109 -8.35 -1.93 -6.40
N LYS A 110 -8.94 -1.48 -7.51
CA LYS A 110 -9.62 -2.39 -8.45
C LYS A 110 -8.65 -3.43 -9.01
N ALA A 111 -7.43 -3.03 -9.37
CA ALA A 111 -6.40 -3.95 -9.82
C ALA A 111 -5.96 -4.91 -8.69
N TYR A 112 -5.76 -4.42 -7.47
CA TYR A 112 -5.45 -5.24 -6.29
C TYR A 112 -6.51 -6.32 -6.02
N PHE A 113 -7.79 -5.96 -6.05
CA PHE A 113 -8.86 -6.94 -5.90
C PHE A 113 -8.90 -7.95 -7.06
N ALA A 114 -8.63 -7.52 -8.30
CA ALA A 114 -8.52 -8.42 -9.44
C ALA A 114 -7.34 -9.40 -9.33
N LEU A 115 -6.28 -9.00 -8.61
CA LEU A 115 -5.14 -9.85 -8.24
C LEU A 115 -5.42 -10.77 -7.04
N GLY A 116 -6.58 -10.65 -6.40
CA GLY A 116 -6.98 -11.47 -5.25
C GLY A 116 -6.51 -10.94 -3.89
N ILE A 117 -6.03 -9.70 -3.81
CA ILE A 117 -5.77 -9.02 -2.54
C ILE A 117 -7.12 -8.82 -1.83
N GLN A 118 -7.19 -9.11 -0.52
CA GLN A 118 -8.45 -9.23 0.19
C GLN A 118 -8.93 -7.92 0.80
N SER A 119 -7.99 -7.04 1.17
CA SER A 119 -8.26 -5.74 1.78
C SER A 119 -7.34 -4.67 1.21
N CYS A 120 -7.86 -3.45 1.11
CA CYS A 120 -7.10 -2.27 0.70
C CYS A 120 -7.37 -1.11 1.66
N TRP A 121 -6.32 -0.47 2.17
CA TRP A 121 -6.46 0.69 3.05
C TRP A 121 -6.00 1.96 2.33
N LEU A 122 -6.85 2.98 2.33
CA LEU A 122 -6.53 4.34 1.89
C LEU A 122 -6.36 5.22 3.12
N ILE A 123 -5.14 5.74 3.30
CA ILE A 123 -4.83 6.69 4.37
C ILE A 123 -4.87 8.08 3.79
N ILE A 124 -5.65 8.97 4.41
CA ILE A 124 -5.84 10.36 3.97
C ILE A 124 -5.28 11.29 5.05
N PRO A 125 -4.01 11.72 4.93
CA PRO A 125 -3.34 12.47 5.99
C PRO A 125 -4.02 13.81 6.30
N ALA A 126 -4.50 14.52 5.28
CA ALA A 126 -5.09 15.86 5.41
C ALA A 126 -6.35 15.90 6.29
N THR A 127 -7.01 14.76 6.48
CA THR A 127 -8.25 14.63 7.25
C THR A 127 -8.16 13.62 8.38
N GLU A 128 -6.98 13.03 8.60
CA GLU A 128 -6.76 11.96 9.59
C GLU A 128 -7.75 10.79 9.44
N VAL A 129 -8.01 10.39 8.19
CA VAL A 129 -8.95 9.30 7.86
C VAL A 129 -8.22 8.08 7.36
N ILE A 130 -8.65 6.91 7.81
CA ILE A 130 -8.29 5.60 7.27
C ILE A 130 -9.54 4.96 6.72
N ALA A 131 -9.58 4.73 5.41
CA ALA A 131 -10.67 4.06 4.74
C ALA A 131 -10.25 2.64 4.34
N ILE A 132 -11.01 1.65 4.80
CA ILE A 132 -10.78 0.23 4.53
C ILE A 132 -11.80 -0.24 3.51
N TYR A 133 -11.29 -0.79 2.41
CA TYR A 133 -12.05 -1.39 1.33
C TYR A 133 -11.82 -2.89 1.34
N SER A 134 -12.90 -3.65 1.20
CA SER A 134 -12.86 -5.08 0.93
C SER A 134 -13.84 -5.40 -0.18
N THR A 135 -13.83 -6.64 -0.65
CA THR A 135 -14.82 -7.12 -1.63
C THR A 135 -16.26 -7.14 -1.10
N GLN A 136 -16.45 -7.01 0.22
CA GLN A 136 -17.74 -7.13 0.90
C GLN A 136 -18.25 -5.82 1.50
N ALA A 137 -17.35 -4.91 1.90
CA ALA A 137 -17.68 -3.74 2.69
C ALA A 137 -16.69 -2.60 2.51
N PHE A 138 -17.14 -1.42 2.92
CA PHE A 138 -16.36 -0.19 3.06
C PHE A 138 -16.60 0.39 4.46
N GLU A 139 -15.53 0.69 5.17
CA GLU A 139 -15.56 1.33 6.50
C GLU A 139 -14.48 2.41 6.58
N SER A 140 -14.72 3.45 7.39
CA SER A 140 -13.75 4.53 7.58
C SER A 140 -13.63 4.91 9.05
N PHE A 141 -12.40 5.20 9.47
CA PHE A 141 -12.04 5.57 10.83
C PHE A 141 -11.35 6.93 10.80
N GLY A 142 -11.76 7.85 11.67
CA GLY A 142 -11.10 9.12 11.89
C GLY A 142 -10.21 9.09 13.14
N SER A 143 -9.46 10.17 13.39
CA SER A 143 -8.60 10.29 14.58
C SER A 143 -9.34 10.26 15.91
N LYS A 144 -10.66 10.48 15.93
CA LYS A 144 -11.48 10.37 17.14
C LYS A 144 -11.92 8.95 17.47
N ASP A 145 -11.81 8.03 16.52
CA ASP A 145 -12.04 6.63 16.79
C ASP A 145 -10.88 6.08 17.62
N THR A 146 -11.13 5.06 18.43
CA THR A 146 -10.08 4.46 19.29
C THR A 146 -9.34 3.31 18.60
N GLU A 147 -10.01 2.65 17.66
CA GLU A 147 -9.52 1.43 17.01
C GLU A 147 -9.90 1.46 15.53
N ILE A 148 -8.97 0.99 14.70
CA ILE A 148 -9.16 0.68 13.29
C ILE A 148 -9.39 -0.82 13.20
N VAL A 149 -10.48 -1.22 12.54
CA VAL A 149 -10.86 -2.64 12.42
C VAL A 149 -10.98 -3.03 10.95
N ASP A 150 -10.08 -3.89 10.50
CA ASP A 150 -10.23 -4.63 9.26
C ASP A 150 -10.86 -5.99 9.56
N LYS A 151 -12.17 -6.08 9.31
CA LYS A 151 -12.95 -7.31 9.58
C LYS A 151 -12.60 -8.45 8.64
N MET A 152 -12.12 -8.16 7.43
CA MET A 152 -11.79 -9.19 6.44
C MET A 152 -10.57 -9.98 6.87
N LEU A 153 -9.59 -9.29 7.47
CA LEU A 153 -8.31 -9.88 7.90
C LEU A 153 -8.21 -10.09 9.41
N ASP A 154 -9.23 -9.70 10.17
CA ASP A 154 -9.23 -9.67 11.64
C ASP A 154 -8.03 -8.89 12.20
N ILE A 155 -7.75 -7.73 11.61
CA ILE A 155 -6.69 -6.81 12.05
C ILE A 155 -7.34 -5.69 12.86
N ARG A 156 -6.77 -5.43 14.03
CA ARG A 156 -7.18 -4.37 14.94
C ARG A 156 -5.96 -3.56 15.36
N LEU A 157 -5.98 -2.26 15.09
CA LEU A 157 -4.89 -1.34 15.44
C LEU A 157 -5.46 -0.15 16.20
N SER A 158 -4.72 0.37 17.16
CA SER A 158 -5.09 1.63 17.82
C SER A 158 -4.85 2.80 16.88
N THR A 159 -5.81 3.71 16.74
CA THR A 159 -5.64 4.94 15.94
C THR A 159 -4.46 5.77 16.41
N GLN A 160 -4.23 5.84 17.73
CA GLN A 160 -3.08 6.50 18.34
C GLN A 160 -1.73 5.94 17.87
N GLN A 161 -1.64 4.63 17.53
CA GLN A 161 -0.40 4.05 17.00
C GLN A 161 -0.08 4.57 15.60
N ILE A 162 -1.09 5.04 14.86
CA ILE A 162 -0.93 5.55 13.49
C ILE A 162 -0.71 7.06 13.49
N TRP A 163 -1.52 7.81 14.25
CA TRP A 163 -1.51 9.27 14.25
C TRP A 163 -0.56 9.92 15.28
N GLY A 164 -0.16 9.18 16.32
CA GLY A 164 0.79 9.67 17.33
C GLY A 164 0.21 10.61 18.39
N SER A 165 -1.12 10.73 18.50
CA SER A 165 -1.83 11.57 19.48
C SER A 165 -2.66 10.76 20.48
#